data_AF-A0A536SQ67-F1
#
_entry.id   AF-A0A536SQ67-F1
#
_cell.length_a   1.000
_cell.length_b   1.000
_cell.length_c   1.000
_cell.angle_alpha   90.00
_cell.angle_beta   90.00
_cell.angle_gamma   90.00
#
_symmetry.space_group_name_H-M   'P 1'
#
loop_
_entity.id
_entity.type
_entity.pdbx_description
1 polymer ?
#
loop_
_entity_poly.entity_id
_entity_poly.type
_entity_poly.pdbx_seq_one_letter_code
_entity_poly.pdbx_strand_id
1 'polypeptide(L)'
;MSIQHGTITLHSDAPSALSPRTSGIGIVAASLGYIAAMPDYVGYGDSSSTFHPYQHASTLASATVDMVRAARKFLSLPTGSVTLNGQLFLTGYSEGG
;
A
#
# COMPACT_ATOMS: atom_id res chain seq x y z
N MET A 1 3.32 -2.93 -8.55
CA MET A 1 2.75 -1.57 -8.58
C MET A 1 2.47 -1.15 -7.15
N SER A 2 3.08 -0.06 -6.70
CA SER A 2 2.72 0.58 -5.43
C SER A 2 1.52 1.48 -5.67
N ILE A 3 0.47 1.35 -4.86
CA ILE A 3 -0.73 2.16 -4.97
C ILE A 3 -1.03 2.80 -3.62
N GLN A 4 -1.05 4.13 -3.62
CA GLN A 4 -1.17 4.96 -2.45
C GLN A 4 -2.60 5.48 -2.34
N HIS A 5 -3.28 5.17 -1.24
CA HIS A 5 -4.65 5.61 -1.02
C HIS A 5 -4.70 7.13 -0.75
N GLY A 6 -5.83 7.74 -1.07
CA GLY A 6 -6.11 9.12 -0.69
C GLY A 6 -6.55 9.24 0.77
N THR A 7 -6.98 10.44 1.14
CA THR A 7 -7.45 10.74 2.50
C THR A 7 -8.47 9.72 2.99
N ILE A 8 -8.19 9.11 4.14
CA ILE A 8 -9.15 8.28 4.89
C ILE A 8 -9.30 8.83 6.31
N THR A 9 -10.49 8.71 6.88
CA THR A 9 -10.77 9.18 8.25
C THR A 9 -11.17 8.04 9.18
N LEU A 10 -11.42 6.85 8.64
CA LEU A 10 -11.82 5.66 9.38
C LEU A 10 -10.72 4.61 9.26
N HIS A 11 -10.36 3.96 10.38
CA HIS A 11 -9.40 2.84 10.35
C HIS A 11 -9.90 1.67 9.50
N SER A 12 -11.23 1.48 9.40
CA SER A 12 -11.83 0.46 8.55
C SER A 12 -11.62 0.70 7.06
N ASP A 13 -11.19 1.90 6.66
CA ASP A 13 -10.88 2.21 5.26
C ASP A 13 -9.40 2.00 4.89
N ALA A 14 -8.56 1.58 5.83
CA ALA A 14 -7.19 1.19 5.53
C ALA A 14 -7.18 0.05 4.48
N PRO A 15 -6.25 0.06 3.51
CA PRO A 15 -6.08 -1.03 2.55
C PRO A 15 -6.02 -2.44 3.17
N SER A 16 -5.35 -2.61 4.32
CA SER A 16 -5.29 -3.90 5.04
C SER A 16 -6.64 -4.39 5.55
N ALA A 17 -7.61 -3.49 5.77
CA ALA A 17 -8.98 -3.82 6.16
C ALA A 17 -9.85 -4.27 4.97
N LEU A 18 -9.30 -4.27 3.75
CA LEU A 18 -9.97 -4.68 2.51
C LEU A 18 -11.27 -3.91 2.22
N SER A 19 -11.35 -2.64 2.67
CA SER A 19 -12.49 -1.78 2.36
C SER A 19 -12.62 -1.58 0.85
N PRO A 20 -13.83 -1.73 0.27
CA PRO A 20 -14.08 -1.45 -1.14
C PRO A 20 -13.73 0.01 -1.53
N ARG A 21 -13.74 0.95 -0.56
CA ARG A 21 -13.45 2.36 -0.80
C ARG A 21 -12.00 2.61 -1.21
N THR A 22 -11.05 1.80 -0.72
CA THR A 22 -9.62 2.00 -0.94
C THR A 22 -8.98 0.84 -1.70
N SER A 23 -9.42 -0.39 -1.45
CA SER A 23 -8.76 -1.59 -1.99
C SER A 23 -9.14 -1.92 -3.45
N GLY A 24 -10.24 -1.34 -3.95
CA GLY A 24 -10.76 -1.63 -5.29
C GLY A 24 -9.74 -1.41 -6.41
N ILE A 25 -8.95 -0.34 -6.34
CA ILE A 25 -7.90 -0.06 -7.33
C ILE A 25 -6.77 -1.11 -7.30
N GLY A 26 -6.44 -1.64 -6.11
CA GLY A 26 -5.48 -2.72 -5.95
C GLY A 26 -5.96 -4.01 -6.59
N ILE A 27 -7.25 -4.34 -6.42
CA ILE A 27 -7.89 -5.52 -7.05
C ILE A 27 -7.91 -5.39 -8.58
N VAL A 28 -8.22 -4.19 -9.09
CA VAL A 28 -8.18 -3.92 -10.54
C VAL A 28 -6.75 -4.07 -11.06
N ALA A 29 -5.76 -3.45 -10.40
CA ALA A 29 -4.36 -3.61 -10.79
C ALA A 29 -3.90 -5.07 -10.76
N ALA A 30 -4.30 -5.83 -9.73
CA ALA A 30 -4.04 -7.26 -9.64
C ALA A 30 -4.65 -8.05 -10.80
N SER A 31 -5.89 -7.76 -11.15
CA SER A 31 -6.59 -8.37 -12.30
C SER A 31 -5.93 -8.04 -13.65
N LEU A 32 -5.22 -6.91 -13.73
CA LEU A 32 -4.44 -6.49 -14.90
C LEU A 32 -3.02 -7.09 -14.94
N GLY A 33 -2.66 -7.97 -14.00
CA GLY A 33 -1.37 -8.66 -13.98
C GLY A 33 -0.29 -7.97 -13.14
N TYR A 34 -0.62 -6.92 -12.39
CA TYR A 34 0.32 -6.31 -11.45
C TYR A 34 0.29 -7.03 -10.10
N ILE A 35 1.43 -7.08 -9.43
CA ILE A 35 1.43 -7.27 -7.98
C ILE A 35 1.14 -5.91 -7.35
N ALA A 36 -0.01 -5.78 -6.69
CA ALA A 36 -0.41 -4.56 -5.99
C ALA A 36 0.16 -4.55 -4.56
N ALA A 37 0.88 -3.49 -4.20
CA ALA A 37 1.34 -3.22 -2.84
C ALA A 37 0.70 -1.90 -2.38
N MET A 38 -0.02 -1.93 -1.26
CA MET A 38 -0.79 -0.79 -0.76
C MET A 38 -0.44 -0.56 0.72
N PRO A 39 0.33 0.48 1.06
CA PRO A 39 0.59 0.82 2.46
C PRO A 39 -0.67 1.40 3.10
N ASP A 40 -0.89 1.13 4.38
CA ASP A 40 -1.97 1.78 5.16
C ASP A 40 -1.65 3.21 5.59
N TYR A 41 -0.37 3.61 5.48
CA TYR A 41 0.23 4.74 6.18
C TYR A 41 0.25 4.62 7.71
N VAL A 42 1.20 5.34 8.30
CA VAL A 42 1.34 5.44 9.76
C VAL A 42 0.06 6.03 10.34
N GLY A 43 -0.44 5.42 11.41
CA GLY A 43 -1.70 5.80 12.07
C GLY A 43 -2.93 5.04 11.59
N TYR A 44 -2.77 4.12 10.63
CA TYR A 44 -3.81 3.18 10.23
C TYR A 44 -3.31 1.73 10.30
N GLY A 45 -4.22 0.77 10.09
CA GLY A 45 -3.95 -0.67 10.22
C GLY A 45 -3.36 -1.02 11.58
N ASP A 46 -2.29 -1.81 11.58
CA ASP A 46 -1.57 -2.24 12.77
C ASP A 46 -0.91 -1.08 13.55
N SER A 47 -0.76 0.10 12.94
CA SER A 47 -0.21 1.30 13.56
C SER A 47 -1.27 2.29 14.08
N SER A 48 -2.52 1.85 14.21
CA SER A 48 -3.68 2.68 14.61
C SER A 48 -3.59 3.34 15.98
N SER A 49 -2.69 2.88 16.86
CA SER A 49 -2.40 3.55 18.14
C SER A 49 -1.58 4.83 18.01
N THR A 50 -1.04 5.11 16.81
CA THR A 50 -0.24 6.30 16.50
C THR A 50 -1.08 7.31 15.73
N PHE A 51 -0.80 8.60 15.90
CA PHE A 51 -1.43 9.64 15.09
C PHE A 51 -1.02 9.50 13.63
N HIS A 52 -1.97 9.65 12.70
CA HIS A 52 -1.67 9.72 11.27
C HIS A 52 -1.13 11.12 10.90
N PRO A 53 0.15 11.25 10.51
CA PRO A 53 0.73 12.52 10.11
C PRO A 53 0.29 12.88 8.67
N TYR A 54 -0.93 13.38 8.53
CA TYR A 54 -1.56 13.74 7.26
C TYR A 54 -0.69 14.70 6.44
N GLN A 55 -0.49 14.41 5.15
CA GLN A 55 0.34 15.20 4.22
C GLN A 55 1.81 15.39 4.66
N HIS A 56 2.30 14.56 5.58
CA HIS A 56 3.70 14.61 6.01
C HIS A 56 4.59 13.76 5.09
N ALA A 57 5.24 14.42 4.16
CA ALA A 57 6.01 13.79 3.07
C ALA A 57 6.96 12.67 3.54
N SER A 58 7.71 12.88 4.63
CA SER A 58 8.71 11.90 5.07
C SER A 58 8.08 10.58 5.50
N THR A 59 6.96 10.60 6.22
CA THR A 59 6.31 9.38 6.73
C THR A 59 5.48 8.69 5.67
N LEU A 60 4.87 9.45 4.75
CA LEU A 60 4.17 8.89 3.59
C LEU A 60 5.16 8.17 2.65
N ALA A 61 6.32 8.79 2.39
CA ALA A 61 7.38 8.21 1.58
C ALA A 61 7.99 6.97 2.24
N SER A 62 8.31 7.03 3.54
CA SER A 62 8.91 5.87 4.23
C SER A 62 7.96 4.68 4.28
N ALA A 63 6.68 4.90 4.64
CA ALA A 63 5.67 3.84 4.66
C ALA A 63 5.50 3.18 3.28
N THR A 64 5.49 3.99 2.21
CA THR A 64 5.44 3.51 0.82
C THR A 64 6.65 2.64 0.48
N VAL A 65 7.86 3.16 0.69
CA VAL A 65 9.10 2.47 0.33
C VAL A 65 9.25 1.17 1.11
N ASP A 66 8.94 1.18 2.40
CA ASP A 66 9.04 0.01 3.25
C ASP A 66 7.97 -1.04 2.89
N MET A 67 6.78 -0.64 2.48
CA MET A 67 5.78 -1.56 1.96
C MET A 67 6.26 -2.25 0.66
N VAL A 68 6.87 -1.52 -0.27
CA VAL A 68 7.46 -2.13 -1.48
C VAL A 68 8.58 -3.11 -1.13
N ARG A 69 9.44 -2.77 -0.17
CA ARG A 69 10.51 -3.66 0.32
C ARG A 69 9.94 -4.91 0.98
N ALA A 70 8.92 -4.75 1.84
CA ALA A 70 8.24 -5.84 2.53
C ALA A 70 7.56 -6.78 1.53
N ALA A 71 6.85 -6.24 0.53
CA ALA A 71 6.22 -7.03 -0.53
C ALA A 71 7.27 -7.85 -1.32
N ARG A 72 8.39 -7.24 -1.71
CA ARG A 72 9.48 -7.97 -2.40
C ARG A 72 10.06 -9.09 -1.54
N LYS A 73 10.28 -8.83 -0.25
CA LYS A 73 10.75 -9.84 0.70
C LYS A 73 9.74 -10.98 0.83
N PHE A 74 8.45 -10.66 0.98
CA PHE A 74 7.38 -11.65 1.07
C PHE A 74 7.33 -12.57 -0.15
N LEU A 75 7.42 -12.00 -1.36
CA LEU A 75 7.43 -12.76 -2.62
C LEU A 75 8.70 -13.57 -2.87
N SER A 76 9.75 -13.36 -2.08
CA SER A 76 10.96 -14.20 -2.12
C SER A 76 10.89 -15.40 -1.18
N LEU A 77 9.86 -15.49 -0.33
CA LEU A 77 9.70 -16.60 0.60
C LEU A 77 9.34 -17.89 -0.15
N PRO A 78 9.86 -19.06 0.29
CA PRO A 78 9.61 -20.34 -0.38
C PRO A 78 8.12 -20.74 -0.48
N THR A 79 7.28 -20.27 0.45
CA THR A 79 5.86 -20.62 0.55
C THR A 79 4.97 -19.95 -0.50
N GLY A 80 5.51 -19.04 -1.30
CA GLY A 80 4.74 -18.26 -2.26
C GLY A 80 5.62 -17.47 -3.22
N SER A 81 6.73 -18.08 -3.67
CA SER A 81 7.72 -17.39 -4.49
C SER A 81 7.12 -16.92 -5.82
N VAL A 82 7.24 -15.63 -6.12
CA VAL A 82 6.82 -15.06 -7.41
C VAL A 82 8.01 -14.35 -8.04
N THR A 83 8.34 -14.73 -9.28
CA THR A 83 9.39 -14.05 -10.06
C THR A 83 8.90 -12.69 -10.53
N LEU A 84 9.58 -11.63 -10.10
CA LEU A 84 9.31 -10.26 -10.54
C LEU A 84 9.98 -9.99 -11.89
N ASN A 85 9.33 -9.22 -12.75
CA ASN A 85 9.89 -8.76 -14.03
C ASN A 85 10.87 -7.57 -13.89
N GLY A 86 11.18 -7.16 -12.66
CA GLY A 86 12.07 -6.04 -12.35
C GLY A 86 11.44 -4.64 -12.43
N GLN A 87 10.27 -4.48 -13.05
CA GLN A 87 9.62 -3.17 -13.18
C GLN A 87 8.93 -2.73 -11.88
N LEU A 88 8.97 -1.44 -11.60
CA LEU A 88 8.28 -0.81 -10.48
C LEU A 88 7.50 0.40 -10.99
N PHE A 89 6.21 0.41 -10.73
CA PHE A 89 5.30 1.52 -11.00
C PHE A 89 4.76 2.04 -9.67
N LEU A 90 4.57 3.35 -9.58
CA LEU A 90 3.97 4.03 -8.43
C LEU A 90 2.79 4.86 -8.94
N THR A 91 1.72 4.90 -8.16
CA THR A 91 0.58 5.79 -8.40
C THR A 91 -0.08 6.11 -7.07
N GLY A 92 -0.84 7.20 -7.04
CA GLY A 92 -1.78 7.46 -5.97
C GLY A 92 -2.79 8.52 -6.39
N TYR A 93 -3.71 8.82 -5.48
CA TYR A 93 -4.78 9.79 -5.71
C TYR A 93 -5.01 10.63 -4.46
N SER A 94 -5.30 11.92 -4.63
CA SER A 94 -5.44 12.88 -3.53
C SER A 94 -4.17 12.92 -2.67
N GLU A 95 -4.24 12.70 -1.34
CA GLU A 95 -3.05 12.58 -0.48
C GLU A 95 -2.04 11.53 -0.96
N GLY A 96 -2.49 10.48 -1.65
CA GLY A 96 -1.60 9.43 -2.14
C GLY A 96 -0.77 9.82 -3.37
N GLY A 97 -1.10 10.92 -4.05
CA GLY A 97 -0.40 11.40 -5.25
C GLY A 97 0.68 12.41 -4.92
#